data_AF-A0A084U5R3-F1
#
_entry.id   AF-A0A084U5R3-F1
#
_cell.length_a   1.000
_cell.length_b   1.000
_cell.length_c   1.000
_cell.angle_alpha   90.00
_cell.angle_beta   90.00
_cell.angle_gamma   90.00
#
_symmetry.space_group_name_H-M   'P 1'
#
loop_
_entity.id
_entity.type
_entity.pdbx_description
1 polymer ?
#
loop_
_entity_poly.entity_id
_entity_poly.type
_entity_poly.pdbx_seq_one_letter_code
_entity_poly.pdbx_strand_id
1 'polypeptide(L)'
;MRKRDRIALAYFEAVAITEGQTWPNHYWYSSITNCDVCSKPMGTERFMIDGPAESGPNARWGNMCVVCAHRYARVIDWGRAQLYEKDAAGHWKLISGGPPQ
;
A
#
# COMPACT_ATOMS: atom_id res chain seq x y z
N MET A 1 -9.83 -17.16 1.57
CA MET A 1 -9.70 -15.72 1.82
C MET A 1 -10.95 -15.18 2.54
N ARG A 2 -10.80 -14.39 3.61
CA ARG A 2 -11.93 -13.90 4.42
C ARG A 2 -12.72 -12.81 3.68
N LYS A 3 -13.97 -12.54 4.07
CA LYS A 3 -14.82 -11.50 3.43
C LYS A 3 -14.19 -10.11 3.48
N ARG A 4 -13.58 -9.75 4.61
CA ARG A 4 -12.89 -8.46 4.80
C ARG A 4 -11.69 -8.31 3.86
N ASP A 5 -10.93 -9.38 3.65
CA ASP A 5 -9.78 -9.41 2.75
C ASP A 5 -10.21 -9.10 1.30
N ARG A 6 -11.37 -9.65 0.86
CA ARG A 6 -11.95 -9.39 -0.47
C ARG A 6 -12.35 -7.93 -0.67
N ILE A 7 -12.98 -7.32 0.32
CA ILE A 7 -13.42 -5.91 0.24
C ILE A 7 -12.20 -4.99 0.16
N ALA A 8 -11.20 -5.22 1.00
CA ALA A 8 -9.98 -4.44 1.01
C ALA A 8 -9.21 -4.56 -0.31
N LEU A 9 -9.08 -5.78 -0.85
CA LEU A 9 -8.44 -6.01 -2.14
C LEU A 9 -9.18 -5.28 -3.28
N ALA A 10 -10.49 -5.48 -3.39
CA ALA A 10 -11.30 -4.84 -4.43
C ALA A 10 -11.23 -3.31 -4.39
N TYR A 11 -11.11 -2.73 -3.19
CA TYR A 11 -10.93 -1.29 -3.04
C TYR A 11 -9.61 -0.80 -3.67
N PHE A 12 -8.48 -1.42 -3.33
CA PHE A 12 -7.18 -1.00 -3.89
C PHE A 12 -7.00 -1.40 -5.36
N GLU A 13 -7.67 -2.45 -5.83
CA GLU A 13 -7.79 -2.74 -7.26
C GLU A 13 -8.52 -1.60 -7.99
N ALA A 14 -9.62 -1.10 -7.43
CA ALA A 14 -10.31 0.05 -8.00
C ALA A 14 -9.41 1.29 -8.03
N VAL A 15 -8.70 1.60 -6.93
CA VAL A 15 -7.73 2.71 -6.90
C VAL A 15 -6.64 2.54 -7.97
N ALA A 16 -6.07 1.35 -8.11
CA ALA A 16 -5.05 1.08 -9.13
C ALA A 16 -5.59 1.31 -10.56
N ILE A 17 -6.87 1.04 -10.81
CA ILE A 17 -7.52 1.26 -12.10
C ILE A 17 -7.86 2.74 -12.33
N THR A 18 -8.42 3.42 -11.33
CA THR A 18 -9.01 4.76 -11.51
C THR A 18 -8.02 5.89 -11.25
N GLU A 19 -7.06 5.66 -10.37
CA GLU A 19 -6.07 6.65 -9.92
C GLU A 19 -4.64 6.25 -10.29
N GLY A 20 -4.47 5.09 -10.92
CA GLY A 20 -3.19 4.56 -11.38
C GLY A 20 -2.45 5.56 -12.27
N GLN A 21 -1.26 5.94 -11.83
CA GLN A 21 -0.34 6.80 -12.56
C GLN A 21 1.00 6.09 -12.72
N THR A 22 1.70 6.40 -13.81
CA THR A 22 3.06 5.92 -14.00
C THR A 22 4.02 6.90 -13.37
N TRP A 23 4.82 6.41 -12.43
CA TRP A 23 5.94 7.14 -11.86
C TRP A 23 7.23 6.45 -12.30
N PRO A 24 7.85 6.87 -13.42
CA PRO A 24 9.10 6.28 -13.86
C PRO A 24 10.14 6.35 -12.74
N ASN A 25 10.83 5.24 -12.50
CA ASN A 25 11.88 5.10 -11.50
C ASN A 25 11.46 5.24 -10.03
N HIS A 26 10.16 5.26 -9.70
CA HIS A 26 9.72 5.31 -8.31
C HIS A 26 9.42 3.93 -7.76
N TYR A 27 10.38 3.41 -7.03
CA TYR A 27 10.31 2.13 -6.35
C TYR A 27 10.49 2.32 -4.86
N TRP A 28 9.94 1.39 -4.08
CA TRP A 28 10.35 1.23 -2.70
C TRP A 28 11.67 0.47 -2.65
N TYR A 29 12.68 1.05 -2.00
CA TYR A 29 14.05 0.51 -2.00
C TYR A 29 14.38 -0.36 -0.77
N SER A 30 13.59 -0.27 0.29
CA SER A 30 13.82 -1.08 1.49
C SER A 30 13.19 -2.47 1.35
N SER A 31 13.76 -3.47 2.03
CA SER A 31 13.15 -4.79 2.08
C SER A 31 11.83 -4.74 2.87
N ILE A 32 10.82 -5.45 2.37
CA ILE A 32 9.54 -5.63 3.06
C ILE A 32 9.27 -7.12 3.18
N THR A 33 9.45 -7.65 4.39
CA THR A 33 9.19 -9.07 4.67
C THR A 33 7.75 -9.28 5.16
N ASN A 34 7.29 -8.42 6.06
CA ASN A 34 6.00 -8.53 6.73
C ASN A 34 5.28 -7.17 6.75
N CYS A 35 3.95 -7.20 6.89
CA CYS A 35 3.17 -6.01 7.15
C CYS A 35 3.47 -5.48 8.56
N ASP A 36 3.72 -4.18 8.70
CA ASP A 36 4.13 -3.56 9.97
C ASP A 36 3.03 -3.59 11.05
N VAL A 37 1.77 -3.81 10.63
CA VAL A 37 0.61 -3.82 11.54
C VAL A 37 0.23 -5.22 11.99
N CYS A 38 0.10 -6.17 11.05
CA CYS A 38 -0.41 -7.51 11.35
C CYS A 38 0.62 -8.62 11.21
N SER A 39 1.86 -8.26 10.85
CA SER A 39 2.97 -9.19 10.63
C SER A 39 2.71 -10.27 9.57
N LYS A 40 1.68 -10.13 8.74
CA LYS A 40 1.42 -11.02 7.60
C LYS A 40 2.61 -10.95 6.62
N PRO A 41 3.10 -12.09 6.09
CA PRO A 41 4.13 -12.09 5.06
C PRO A 41 3.69 -11.31 3.80
N MET A 42 4.59 -10.47 3.27
CA MET A 42 4.32 -9.62 2.10
C MET A 42 4.82 -10.24 0.78
N GLY A 43 5.52 -11.37 0.84
CA GLY A 43 6.13 -12.03 -0.33
C GLY A 43 5.12 -12.36 -1.44
N THR A 44 3.90 -12.77 -1.07
CA THR A 44 2.82 -13.13 -2.01
C THR A 44 1.81 -12.01 -2.26
N GLU A 45 1.96 -10.85 -1.62
CA GLU A 45 1.03 -9.73 -1.80
C GLU A 45 1.30 -9.01 -3.12
N ARG A 46 0.22 -8.64 -3.81
CA ARG A 46 0.24 -7.83 -5.03
C ARG A 46 0.44 -6.35 -4.75
N PHE A 47 -0.18 -5.85 -3.68
CA PHE A 47 -0.13 -4.44 -3.30
C PHE A 47 0.54 -4.24 -1.95
N MET A 48 1.23 -3.12 -1.83
CA MET A 48 1.77 -2.58 -0.58
C MET A 48 1.33 -1.13 -0.46
N ILE A 49 0.89 -0.73 0.73
CA ILE A 49 0.52 0.65 1.00
C ILE A 49 1.51 1.22 2.01
N ASP A 50 2.15 2.33 1.68
CA ASP A 50 2.92 3.11 2.64
C ASP A 50 2.03 4.25 3.17
N GLY A 51 1.85 4.32 4.49
CA GLY A 51 0.97 5.31 5.09
C GLY A 51 0.73 5.10 6.59
N PRO A 52 -0.23 5.83 7.19
CA PRO A 52 -0.56 5.75 8.61
C PRO A 52 -0.97 4.34 9.05
N ALA A 53 -0.16 3.74 9.91
CA ALA A 53 -0.36 2.39 10.45
C ALA A 53 -1.29 2.36 11.68
N GLU A 54 -1.72 3.53 12.15
CA GLU A 54 -2.62 3.72 13.29
C GLU A 54 -3.44 5.01 13.11
N SER A 55 -4.42 5.23 13.99
CA SER A 55 -5.26 6.42 13.97
C SER A 55 -4.75 7.49 14.94
N GLY A 56 -4.78 8.76 14.53
CA GLY A 56 -4.45 9.89 15.41
C GLY A 56 -3.55 10.92 14.72
N PRO A 57 -3.31 12.07 15.38
CA PRO A 57 -2.53 13.18 14.82
C PRO A 57 -1.04 12.86 14.61
N ASN A 58 -0.50 11.86 15.34
CA ASN A 58 0.91 11.44 15.26
C ASN A 58 1.03 9.98 14.83
N ALA A 59 0.14 9.53 13.95
CA ALA A 59 0.14 8.15 13.50
C ALA A 59 1.49 7.79 12.86
N ARG A 60 2.10 6.72 13.36
CA ARG A 60 3.32 6.18 12.75
C ARG A 60 3.02 5.69 11.35
N TRP A 61 3.95 5.95 10.44
CA TRP A 61 3.93 5.39 9.09
C TRP A 61 4.43 3.94 9.10
N GLY A 62 3.97 3.16 8.13
CA GLY A 62 4.45 1.81 7.91
C GLY A 62 3.97 1.22 6.59
N ASN A 63 4.62 0.13 6.19
CA ASN A 63 4.29 -0.63 5.01
C ASN A 63 3.24 -1.71 5.33
N MET A 64 2.09 -1.60 4.69
CA MET A 64 0.89 -2.33 5.03
C MET A 64 0.38 -3.22 3.91
N CYS A 65 -0.19 -4.36 4.29
CA CYS A 65 -1.09 -5.11 3.42
C CYS A 65 -2.41 -4.37 3.21
N VAL A 66 -3.16 -4.74 2.16
CA VAL A 66 -4.45 -4.13 1.81
C VAL A 66 -5.45 -4.12 2.96
N VAL A 67 -5.45 -5.13 3.82
CA VAL A 67 -6.41 -5.22 4.94
C VAL A 67 -6.12 -4.17 6.01
N CYS A 68 -4.85 -3.99 6.36
CA CYS A 68 -4.43 -3.00 7.35
C CYS A 68 -4.57 -1.59 6.80
N ALA A 69 -4.18 -1.38 5.54
CA ALA A 69 -4.34 -0.11 4.84
C ALA A 69 -5.81 0.29 4.73
N HIS A 70 -6.71 -0.62 4.36
CA HIS A 70 -8.14 -0.32 4.29
C HIS A 70 -8.74 0.08 5.66
N ARG A 71 -8.09 -0.29 6.77
CA ARG A 71 -8.49 0.09 8.13
C ARG A 71 -7.94 1.44 8.56
N TYR A 72 -6.66 1.74 8.24
CA TYR A 72 -5.95 2.89 8.81
C TYR A 72 -5.54 3.96 7.80
N ALA A 73 -5.28 3.57 6.55
CA ALA A 73 -4.78 4.42 5.46
C ALA A 73 -5.58 4.19 4.17
N ARG A 74 -6.92 4.21 4.28
CA ARG A 74 -7.80 3.86 3.16
C ARG A 74 -7.69 4.87 2.02
N VAL A 75 -7.53 6.15 2.34
CA VAL A 75 -7.47 7.22 1.33
C VAL A 75 -6.05 7.33 0.81
N ILE A 76 -5.88 7.18 -0.50
CA ILE A 76 -4.62 7.39 -1.22
C ILE A 76 -4.61 8.82 -1.76
N ASP A 77 -3.59 9.58 -1.39
CA ASP A 77 -3.33 10.94 -1.88
C ASP A 77 -1.95 11.37 -1.36
N TRP A 78 -1.42 12.46 -1.91
CA TRP A 78 -0.18 13.04 -1.44
C TRP A 78 -0.27 13.41 0.06
N GLY A 79 0.74 12.99 0.83
CA GLY A 79 0.77 13.19 2.27
C GLY A 79 -0.24 12.36 3.07
N ARG A 80 -1.01 11.48 2.42
CA ARG A 80 -1.97 10.59 3.10
C ARG A 80 -1.54 9.14 3.08
N ALA A 81 -1.30 8.59 1.90
CA ALA A 81 -0.81 7.23 1.70
C ALA A 81 -0.43 7.02 0.23
N GLN A 82 0.44 6.05 -0.01
CA GLN A 82 0.95 5.69 -1.33
C GLN A 82 0.65 4.23 -1.62
N LEU A 83 0.23 3.95 -2.85
CA LEU A 83 -0.05 2.60 -3.32
C LEU A 83 1.09 2.13 -4.22
N TYR A 84 1.66 0.98 -3.87
CA TYR A 84 2.67 0.28 -4.65
C TYR A 84 2.12 -1.06 -5.15
N GLU A 85 2.47 -1.43 -6.38
CA GLU A 85 2.21 -2.74 -6.95
C GLU A 85 3.52 -3.49 -7.18
N LYS A 86 3.51 -4.80 -6.89
CA LYS A 86 4.65 -5.67 -7.10
C LYS A 86 4.81 -5.98 -8.59
N ASP A 87 5.97 -5.68 -9.15
CA ASP A 87 6.31 -6.03 -10.52
C ASP A 87 6.76 -7.50 -10.66
N ALA A 88 7.00 -7.95 -11.89
CA ALA A 88 7.42 -9.32 -12.18
C ALA A 88 8.81 -9.68 -11.59
N ALA A 89 9.65 -8.69 -11.28
CA ALA A 89 10.94 -8.88 -10.62
C ALA A 89 10.82 -8.88 -9.08
N GLY A 90 9.62 -8.62 -8.55
CA GLY A 90 9.35 -8.57 -7.11
C GLY A 90 9.58 -7.21 -6.46
N HIS A 91 9.86 -6.16 -7.24
CA HIS A 91 10.01 -4.81 -6.72
C HIS A 91 8.65 -4.12 -6.55
N TRP A 92 8.56 -3.25 -5.56
CA TRP A 92 7.36 -2.45 -5.30
C TRP A 92 7.44 -1.15 -6.09
N LYS A 93 6.62 -1.01 -7.14
CA LYS A 93 6.55 0.18 -7.98
C LYS A 93 5.41 1.08 -7.54
N LEU A 94 5.66 2.38 -7.39
CA LEU A 94 4.63 3.36 -7.05
C LEU A 94 3.63 3.49 -8.20
N ILE A 95 2.33 3.37 -7.87
CA ILE A 95 1.24 3.48 -8.84
C ILE A 95 0.16 4.52 -8.45
N SER A 96 0.05 4.93 -7.17
CA SER A 96 -0.85 6.04 -6.76
C SER A 96 -0.38 6.71 -5.46
N GLY A 97 -0.89 7.90 -5.15
CA GLY A 97 -0.53 8.73 -3.98
C GLY A 97 0.61 9.72 -4.22
N GLY A 98 1.38 9.52 -5.30
CA GLY A 98 2.46 10.42 -5.72
C GLY A 98 3.74 10.31 -4.87
N PRO A 99 4.91 10.66 -5.42
CA PRO A 99 6.17 10.58 -4.71
C PRO A 99 6.31 11.68 -3.66
N PRO A 100 7.08 11.46 -2.58
CA PRO A 100 7.48 12.56 -1.71
C PRO A 100 8.36 13.54 -2.51
N GLN A 101 8.13 14.85 -2.35
CA GLN A 101 8.98 15.91 -2.91
C GLN A 101 10.11 16.25 -1.95
#